data_AF-A0A8B7RGW6-F1
#
_entry.id   AF-A0A8B7RGW6-F1
#
_cell.length_a   1.000
_cell.length_b   1.000
_cell.length_c   1.000
_cell.angle_alpha   90.00
_cell.angle_beta   90.00
_cell.angle_gamma   90.00
#
_symmetry.space_group_name_H-M   'P 1'
#
loop_
_entity.id
_entity.type
_entity.pdbx_description
1 polymer ?
#
loop_
_entity_poly.entity_id
_entity_poly.type
_entity_poly.pdbx_seq_one_letter_code
_entity_poly.pdbx_strand_id
1 'polypeptide(L)'
;MHRAPQLTLPRGSKYLQCTWEKAYQDHRKKVQDAQPLVDTRAPLSLSHLHLNLKKLKLEEERLSVIDRDNCLLLEKVSCIMRTRGQTDNRNDYTHRRGNREQELHRMQRKNKIILGRITNSEPLYQAQKRQEDCARTEKYRDSLMKYPGRRQTCKGKRN
;
A
#
# COMPACT_ATOMS: atom_id res chain seq x y z
N MET A 1 -67.72 -13.26 -28.16
CA MET A 1 -68.70 -13.20 -27.05
C MET A 1 -69.54 -14.48 -27.08
N HIS A 2 -69.26 -15.47 -26.22
CA HIS A 2 -70.08 -16.69 -26.15
C HIS A 2 -71.39 -16.36 -25.43
N ARG A 3 -72.52 -16.60 -26.11
CA ARG A 3 -73.87 -16.46 -25.55
C ARG A 3 -74.09 -17.56 -24.49
N ALA A 4 -74.85 -17.26 -23.43
CA ALA A 4 -75.17 -18.27 -22.43
C ALA A 4 -75.88 -19.46 -23.11
N PRO A 5 -75.56 -20.72 -22.71
CA PRO A 5 -76.19 -21.90 -23.28
C PRO A 5 -77.72 -21.81 -23.14
N GLN A 6 -78.45 -21.76 -24.24
CA GLN A 6 -79.91 -21.71 -24.16
C GLN A 6 -80.42 -23.07 -23.69
N LEU A 7 -81.08 -23.12 -22.54
CA LEU A 7 -81.76 -24.33 -22.07
C LEU A 7 -82.95 -24.61 -23.01
N THR A 8 -82.96 -25.76 -23.68
CA THR A 8 -84.11 -26.27 -24.44
C THR A 8 -85.18 -26.76 -23.48
N LEU A 9 -85.83 -25.85 -22.76
CA LEU A 9 -87.00 -26.14 -21.95
C LEU A 9 -88.28 -25.93 -22.79
N PRO A 10 -89.33 -26.76 -22.59
CA PRO A 10 -90.62 -26.53 -23.23
C PRO A 10 -91.11 -25.14 -22.81
N ARG A 11 -91.62 -24.37 -23.80
CA ARG A 11 -91.99 -22.95 -23.74
C ARG A 11 -92.73 -22.57 -22.44
N GLY A 12 -91.99 -22.30 -21.39
CA GLY A 12 -92.48 -22.01 -20.05
C GLY A 12 -91.82 -20.73 -19.54
N SER A 13 -92.60 -19.64 -19.59
CA SER A 13 -92.31 -18.31 -19.03
C SER A 13 -90.95 -17.68 -19.35
N LYS A 14 -90.95 -16.70 -20.27
CA LYS A 14 -89.79 -15.83 -20.60
C LYS A 14 -89.09 -15.24 -19.36
N TYR A 15 -89.84 -15.02 -18.29
CA TYR A 15 -89.32 -14.51 -17.01
C TYR A 15 -88.26 -15.44 -16.41
N LEU A 16 -88.50 -16.75 -16.39
CA LEU A 16 -87.57 -17.75 -15.84
C LEU A 16 -86.27 -17.80 -16.65
N GLN A 17 -86.37 -17.68 -17.97
CA GLN A 17 -85.22 -17.61 -18.87
C GLN A 17 -84.37 -16.36 -18.60
N CYS A 18 -85.00 -15.20 -18.43
CA CYS A 18 -84.29 -13.96 -18.08
C CYS A 18 -83.61 -14.02 -16.70
N THR A 19 -84.26 -14.63 -15.70
CA THR A 19 -83.65 -14.78 -14.37
C THR A 19 -82.45 -15.71 -14.39
N TRP A 20 -82.51 -16.79 -15.17
CA TRP A 20 -81.41 -17.72 -15.34
C TRP A 20 -80.24 -17.09 -16.10
N GLU A 21 -80.52 -16.39 -17.20
CA GLU A 21 -79.50 -15.69 -17.99
C GLU A 21 -78.76 -14.64 -17.13
N LYS A 22 -79.50 -13.92 -16.28
CA LYS A 22 -78.92 -12.94 -15.35
C LYS A 22 -78.05 -13.60 -14.29
N ALA A 23 -78.53 -14.67 -13.64
CA ALA A 23 -77.76 -15.43 -12.66
C ALA A 23 -76.49 -16.04 -13.26
N TYR A 24 -76.56 -16.51 -14.52
CA TYR A 24 -75.41 -17.00 -15.26
C TYR A 24 -74.38 -15.90 -15.53
N GLN A 25 -74.82 -14.71 -15.97
CA GLN A 25 -73.91 -13.57 -16.17
C GLN A 25 -73.27 -13.12 -14.87
N ASP A 26 -74.03 -13.06 -13.78
CA ASP A 26 -73.51 -12.68 -12.45
C ASP A 26 -72.51 -13.72 -11.93
N HIS A 27 -72.76 -15.01 -12.13
CA HIS A 27 -71.81 -16.07 -11.83
C HIS A 27 -70.52 -15.91 -12.66
N ARG A 28 -70.64 -15.66 -13.96
CA ARG A 28 -69.48 -15.48 -14.83
C ARG A 28 -68.63 -14.27 -14.43
N LYS A 29 -69.27 -13.15 -14.04
CA LYS A 29 -68.56 -11.99 -13.47
C LYS A 29 -67.83 -12.37 -12.18
N LYS A 30 -68.49 -13.05 -11.25
CA LYS A 30 -67.86 -13.51 -10.00
C LYS A 30 -66.66 -14.45 -10.24
N VAL A 31 -66.75 -15.33 -11.24
CA VAL A 31 -65.64 -16.21 -11.62
C VAL A 31 -64.49 -15.42 -12.25
N GLN A 32 -64.79 -14.42 -13.07
CA GLN A 32 -63.78 -13.58 -13.71
C GLN A 32 -63.08 -12.63 -12.74
N ASP A 33 -63.83 -12.08 -11.79
CA ASP A 33 -63.33 -11.12 -10.78
C ASP A 33 -62.67 -11.81 -9.58
N ALA A 34 -62.76 -13.15 -9.48
CA ALA A 34 -62.15 -13.91 -8.41
C ALA A 34 -60.62 -13.75 -8.42
N GLN A 35 -60.08 -13.13 -7.37
CA GLN A 35 -58.64 -13.01 -7.17
C GLN A 35 -58.06 -14.34 -6.64
N PRO A 36 -56.87 -14.74 -7.10
CA PRO A 36 -56.19 -15.90 -6.56
C PRO A 36 -55.82 -15.68 -5.09
N LEU A 37 -56.02 -16.70 -4.24
CA LEU A 37 -55.73 -16.64 -2.81
C LEU A 37 -54.23 -16.59 -2.51
N VAL A 38 -53.41 -17.12 -3.40
CA VAL A 38 -51.94 -17.22 -3.26
C VAL A 38 -51.30 -16.41 -4.38
N ASP A 39 -50.32 -15.59 -4.02
CA ASP A 39 -49.50 -14.90 -5.01
C ASP A 39 -48.64 -15.92 -5.76
N THR A 40 -48.89 -16.05 -7.06
CA THR A 40 -48.14 -16.92 -7.98
C THR A 40 -47.16 -16.12 -8.86
N ARG A 41 -46.95 -14.84 -8.57
CA ARG A 41 -46.02 -14.01 -9.32
C ARG A 41 -44.59 -14.51 -9.13
N ALA A 42 -43.78 -14.36 -10.18
CA ALA A 42 -42.36 -14.65 -10.10
C ALA A 42 -41.71 -13.73 -9.05
N PRO A 43 -40.87 -14.27 -8.16
CA PRO A 43 -40.16 -13.46 -7.18
C PRO A 43 -39.27 -12.44 -7.88
N LEU A 44 -39.02 -11.31 -7.20
CA LEU A 44 -38.12 -10.27 -7.69
C LEU A 44 -36.72 -10.85 -7.93
N SER A 45 -36.28 -10.77 -9.18
CA SER A 45 -34.92 -11.14 -9.57
C SER A 45 -33.94 -10.13 -8.97
N LEU A 46 -33.24 -10.52 -7.90
CA LEU A 46 -32.27 -9.67 -7.23
C LEU A 46 -30.98 -9.64 -8.07
N SER A 47 -30.59 -8.46 -8.54
CA SER A 47 -29.43 -8.27 -9.42
C SER A 47 -28.11 -8.84 -8.88
N HIS A 48 -27.93 -8.83 -7.56
CA HIS A 48 -26.73 -9.35 -6.89
C HIS A 48 -26.61 -10.88 -6.91
N LEU A 49 -27.69 -11.61 -7.21
CA LEU A 49 -27.63 -13.08 -7.40
C LEU A 49 -27.06 -13.45 -8.77
N HIS A 50 -27.22 -12.57 -9.76
CA HIS A 50 -26.75 -12.80 -11.13
C HIS A 50 -25.42 -12.11 -11.44
N LEU A 51 -25.05 -11.09 -10.65
CA LEU A 51 -23.85 -10.28 -10.87
C LEU A 51 -22.93 -10.29 -9.65
N ASN A 52 -21.75 -10.89 -9.83
CA ASN A 52 -20.66 -10.85 -8.87
C ASN A 52 -19.87 -9.55 -9.00
N LEU A 53 -20.39 -8.45 -8.47
CA LEU A 53 -19.80 -7.10 -8.58
C LEU A 53 -18.33 -7.05 -8.12
N LYS A 54 -17.98 -7.77 -7.05
CA LYS A 54 -16.59 -7.85 -6.56
C LYS A 54 -15.64 -8.45 -7.60
N LYS A 55 -16.09 -9.50 -8.29
CA LYS A 55 -15.30 -10.16 -9.34
C LYS A 55 -15.11 -9.22 -10.54
N LEU A 56 -16.17 -8.53 -10.95
CA LEU A 56 -16.12 -7.58 -12.05
C LEU A 56 -15.13 -6.44 -11.77
N LYS A 57 -15.18 -5.87 -10.57
CA LYS A 57 -14.27 -4.80 -10.14
C LYS A 57 -12.80 -5.25 -10.12
N LEU A 58 -12.52 -6.45 -9.57
CA LEU A 58 -11.16 -6.99 -9.56
C LEU A 58 -10.61 -7.23 -10.97
N GLU A 59 -11.46 -7.66 -11.90
CA GLU A 59 -11.03 -7.86 -13.29
C GLU A 59 -10.77 -6.53 -13.99
N GLU A 60 -11.59 -5.51 -13.75
CA GLU A 60 -11.37 -4.15 -14.23
C GLU A 60 -10.04 -3.58 -13.71
N GLU A 61 -9.74 -3.74 -12.41
CA GLU A 61 -8.46 -3.33 -11.82
C GLU A 61 -7.28 -4.07 -12.48
N ARG A 62 -7.39 -5.39 -12.69
CA ARG A 62 -6.36 -6.18 -13.40
C ARG A 62 -6.13 -5.67 -14.81
N LEU A 63 -7.20 -5.43 -15.57
CA LEU A 63 -7.12 -4.93 -16.94
C LEU A 63 -6.50 -3.53 -16.99
N SER A 64 -6.85 -2.64 -16.05
CA SER A 64 -6.26 -1.30 -15.98
C SER A 64 -4.74 -1.32 -15.77
N VAL A 65 -4.23 -2.27 -14.98
CA VAL A 65 -2.79 -2.46 -14.77
C VAL A 65 -2.13 -2.96 -16.05
N ILE A 66 -2.74 -3.96 -16.70
CA ILE A 66 -2.24 -4.51 -17.96
C ILE A 66 -2.20 -3.43 -19.04
N ASP A 67 -3.23 -2.60 -19.17
CA ASP A 67 -3.30 -1.53 -20.17
C ASP A 67 -2.23 -0.47 -19.91
N ARG A 68 -2.05 -0.05 -18.66
CA ARG A 68 -0.98 0.89 -18.28
C ARG A 68 0.40 0.33 -18.64
N ASP A 69 0.66 -0.94 -18.33
CA ASP A 69 1.94 -1.58 -18.62
C ASP A 69 2.14 -1.81 -20.12
N ASN A 70 1.09 -2.12 -20.87
CA ASN A 70 1.12 -2.23 -22.34
C ASN A 70 1.43 -0.87 -22.99
N CYS A 71 0.83 0.22 -22.52
CA CYS A 71 1.15 1.57 -23.01
C CYS A 71 2.62 1.91 -22.77
N LEU A 72 3.13 1.64 -21.56
CA LEU A 72 4.55 1.86 -21.23
C LEU A 72 5.49 0.99 -22.08
N LEU A 73 5.12 -0.26 -22.32
CA LEU A 73 5.88 -1.16 -23.17
C LEU A 73 5.94 -0.64 -24.61
N LEU A 74 4.80 -0.22 -25.17
CA LEU A 74 4.72 0.33 -26.52
C LEU A 74 5.53 1.62 -26.66
N GLU A 75 5.51 2.49 -25.66
CA GLU A 75 6.34 3.69 -25.62
C GLU A 75 7.84 3.34 -25.67
N LYS A 76 8.27 2.38 -24.84
CA LYS A 76 9.66 1.91 -24.81
C LYS A 76 10.08 1.27 -26.14
N VAL A 77 9.24 0.40 -26.70
CA VAL A 77 9.48 -0.23 -28.01
C VAL A 77 9.56 0.84 -29.10
N SER A 78 8.64 1.82 -29.10
CA SER A 78 8.66 2.93 -30.05
C SER A 78 9.95 3.74 -29.95
N CYS A 79 10.41 4.03 -28.73
CA CYS A 79 11.70 4.69 -28.50
C CYS A 79 12.86 3.88 -29.07
N ILE A 80 12.95 2.58 -28.76
CA ILE A 80 14.00 1.69 -29.29
C ILE A 80 13.98 1.66 -30.83
N MET A 81 12.79 1.55 -31.43
CA MET A 81 12.62 1.53 -32.89
C MET A 81 13.09 2.83 -33.54
N ARG A 82 12.75 4.00 -32.95
CA ARG A 82 13.21 5.31 -33.44
C ARG A 82 14.72 5.47 -33.32
N THR A 83 15.27 5.09 -32.17
CA THR A 83 16.69 5.25 -31.84
C THR A 83 17.57 4.15 -32.46
N ARG A 84 16.97 3.13 -33.11
CA ARG A 84 17.67 1.98 -33.74
C ARG A 84 18.66 1.28 -32.80
N GLY A 85 18.40 1.30 -31.49
CA GLY A 85 19.31 0.74 -30.48
C GLY A 85 20.57 1.56 -30.19
N GLN A 86 20.65 2.83 -30.63
CA GLN A 86 21.71 3.75 -30.21
C GLN A 86 21.49 4.19 -28.77
N THR A 87 22.05 3.46 -27.81
CA THR A 87 22.06 3.89 -26.41
C THR A 87 23.17 4.90 -26.21
N ASP A 88 22.86 6.10 -25.74
CA ASP A 88 23.88 7.02 -25.24
C ASP A 88 24.41 6.49 -23.90
N ASN A 89 25.73 6.40 -23.75
CA ASN A 89 26.35 6.08 -22.46
C ASN A 89 26.34 7.33 -21.56
N ARG A 90 25.15 7.93 -21.36
CA ARG A 90 24.92 9.00 -20.39
C ARG A 90 24.24 8.38 -19.19
N ASN A 91 25.07 8.03 -18.21
CA ASN A 91 24.58 7.61 -16.92
C ASN A 91 24.17 8.85 -16.10
N ASP A 92 22.90 9.24 -16.15
CA ASP A 92 22.33 10.30 -15.29
C ASP A 92 22.13 9.82 -13.83
N TYR A 93 23.01 8.93 -13.37
CA TYR A 93 23.01 8.46 -11.99
C TYR A 93 23.46 9.58 -11.07
N THR A 94 22.49 10.25 -10.46
CA THR A 94 22.74 11.12 -9.32
C THR A 94 23.18 10.26 -8.14
N HIS A 95 24.47 10.32 -7.80
CA HIS A 95 25.01 9.64 -6.61
C HIS A 95 24.21 10.06 -5.37
N ARG A 96 23.42 9.13 -4.80
CA ARG A 96 22.59 9.41 -3.61
C ARG A 96 23.48 9.72 -2.40
N ARG A 97 23.72 11.01 -2.15
CA ARG A 97 24.49 11.53 -0.99
C ARG A 97 23.73 11.48 0.35
N GLY A 98 22.48 11.01 0.37
CA GLY A 98 21.57 11.14 1.52
C GLY A 98 22.04 10.48 2.82
N ASN A 99 22.85 9.42 2.75
CA ASN A 99 23.23 8.67 3.96
C ASN A 99 24.59 9.10 4.54
N ARG A 100 25.46 9.71 3.72
CA ARG A 100 26.80 10.14 4.17
C ARG A 100 26.72 11.35 5.08
N GLU A 101 25.85 12.30 4.76
CA GLU A 101 25.67 13.53 5.54
C GLU A 101 25.03 13.24 6.90
N GLN A 102 24.04 12.35 6.94
CA GLN A 102 23.42 11.89 8.18
C GLN A 102 24.42 11.16 9.08
N GLU A 103 25.24 10.26 8.52
CA GLU A 103 26.26 9.54 9.29
C GLU A 103 27.37 10.49 9.77
N LEU A 104 27.77 11.46 8.96
CA LEU A 104 28.74 12.49 9.35
C LEU A 104 28.21 13.32 10.53
N HIS A 105 26.96 13.76 10.50
CA HIS A 105 26.35 14.47 11.63
C HIS A 105 26.23 13.59 12.88
N ARG A 106 25.91 12.30 12.72
CA ARG A 106 25.90 11.33 13.83
C ARG A 106 27.28 11.21 14.48
N MET A 107 28.33 11.08 13.66
CA MET A 107 29.72 10.98 14.13
C MET A 107 30.17 12.27 14.82
N GLN A 108 29.86 13.44 14.26
CA GLN A 108 30.15 14.73 14.88
C GLN A 108 29.50 14.89 16.26
N ARG A 109 28.22 14.50 16.39
CA ARG A 109 27.52 14.54 17.70
C ARG A 109 28.21 13.65 18.73
N LYS A 110 28.57 12.43 18.36
CA LYS A 110 29.31 11.49 19.24
C LYS A 110 30.66 12.06 19.65
N ASN A 111 31.42 12.61 18.70
CA ASN A 111 32.73 13.19 18.95
C ASN A 111 32.64 14.38 19.92
N LYS A 112 31.61 15.23 19.80
CA LYS A 112 31.39 16.34 20.74
C LYS A 112 31.16 15.86 22.18
N ILE A 113 30.41 14.78 22.37
CA ILE A 113 30.15 14.20 23.69
C ILE A 113 31.44 13.62 24.28
N ILE A 114 32.20 12.84 23.50
CA ILE A 114 33.47 12.26 23.94
C ILE A 114 34.46 13.37 24.30
N LEU A 115 34.58 14.41 23.48
CA LEU A 115 35.44 15.55 23.76
C LEU A 115 35.05 16.21 25.08
N GLY A 116 33.76 16.48 25.31
CA GLY A 116 33.28 17.04 26.58
C GLY A 116 33.63 16.15 27.77
N ARG A 117 33.54 14.82 27.63
CA ARG A 117 33.95 13.87 28.69
C ARG A 117 35.45 13.95 28.96
N ILE A 118 36.28 13.97 27.92
CA ILE A 118 37.74 14.05 28.07
C ILE A 118 38.15 15.39 28.70
N THR A 119 37.58 16.50 28.24
CA THR A 119 37.90 17.84 28.72
C THR A 119 37.47 18.05 30.16
N ASN A 120 36.29 17.53 30.55
CA ASN A 120 35.75 17.71 31.89
C ASN A 120 36.20 16.61 32.87
N SER A 121 36.88 15.56 32.39
CA SER A 121 37.44 14.53 33.26
C SER A 121 38.61 15.09 34.04
N GLU A 122 38.60 14.92 35.35
CA GLU A 122 39.77 15.25 36.17
C GLU A 122 40.93 14.32 35.82
N PRO A 123 42.15 14.85 35.65
CA PRO A 123 43.32 14.02 35.46
C PRO A 123 43.66 13.31 36.77
N LEU A 124 43.66 11.98 36.77
CA LEU A 124 44.04 11.16 37.93
C LEU A 124 45.49 11.40 38.41
N TYR A 125 46.32 12.02 37.56
CA TYR A 125 47.72 12.28 37.85
C TYR A 125 48.11 13.69 37.41
N GLN A 126 48.77 14.44 38.30
CA GLN A 126 49.21 15.81 38.03
C GLN A 126 50.32 15.80 36.97
N ALA A 127 50.13 16.58 35.89
CA ALA A 127 51.08 16.64 34.78
C ALA A 127 52.51 17.03 35.23
N GLN A 128 52.60 17.93 36.21
CA GLN A 128 53.88 18.37 36.79
C GLN A 128 54.62 17.23 37.51
N LYS A 129 53.93 16.48 38.39
CA LYS A 129 54.51 15.33 39.08
C LYS A 129 55.01 14.27 38.10
N ARG A 130 54.26 14.03 37.01
CA ARG A 130 54.70 13.12 35.93
C ARG A 130 56.00 13.59 35.28
N GLN A 131 56.13 14.88 35.03
CA GLN A 131 57.33 15.46 34.43
C GLN A 131 58.54 15.32 35.36
N GLU A 132 58.34 15.55 36.66
CA GLU A 132 59.37 15.38 37.69
C GLU A 132 59.80 13.91 37.83
N ASP A 133 58.84 12.98 37.87
CA ASP A 133 59.11 11.53 37.93
C ASP A 133 59.85 11.03 36.68
N CYS A 134 59.47 11.52 35.49
CA CYS A 134 60.21 11.26 34.25
C CYS A 134 61.65 11.77 34.34
N ALA A 135 61.86 13.03 34.78
CA ALA A 135 63.19 13.61 34.92
C ALA A 135 64.05 12.88 35.98
N ARG A 136 63.43 12.43 37.08
CA ARG A 136 64.09 11.63 38.11
C ARG A 136 64.53 10.27 37.56
N THR A 137 63.64 9.59 36.84
CA THR A 137 63.92 8.29 36.21
C THR A 137 65.01 8.42 35.14
N GLU A 138 65.01 9.52 34.39
CA GLU A 138 66.05 9.82 33.40
C GLU A 138 67.44 9.99 34.05
N LYS A 139 67.54 10.69 35.20
CA LYS A 139 68.80 10.80 35.95
C LYS A 139 69.31 9.46 36.47
N TYR A 140 68.43 8.60 36.99
CA TYR A 140 68.80 7.24 37.41
C TYR A 140 69.26 6.40 36.22
N ARG A 141 68.55 6.49 35.09
CA ARG A 141 68.93 5.83 33.84
C ARG A 141 70.31 6.25 33.37
N ASP A 142 70.60 7.56 33.36
CA ASP A 142 71.90 8.12 32.97
C ASP A 142 73.03 7.64 33.90
N SER A 143 72.73 7.50 35.20
CA SER A 143 73.69 7.03 36.21
C SER A 143 73.96 5.53 36.13
N LEU A 144 72.96 4.73 35.72
CA LEU A 144 73.06 3.28 35.55
C LEU A 144 73.56 2.87 34.16
N MET A 145 73.65 3.80 33.22
CA MET A 145 74.09 3.51 31.85
C MET A 145 75.62 3.37 31.78
N LYS A 146 76.11 2.18 31.40
CA LYS A 146 77.54 1.89 31.24
C LYS A 146 78.19 2.60 30.04
N TYR A 147 77.38 3.03 29.07
CA TYR A 147 77.81 3.75 27.86
C TYR A 147 76.86 4.92 27.59
N PRO A 148 77.33 6.08 27.11
CA PRO A 148 76.46 7.21 26.82
C PRO A 148 75.49 6.85 25.69
N GLY A 149 74.22 6.62 26.03
CA GLY A 149 73.16 6.44 25.06
C GLY A 149 72.90 7.72 24.29
N ARG A 150 72.62 7.63 22.98
CA ARG A 150 72.10 8.77 22.22
C ARG A 150 70.86 9.31 22.94
N ARG A 151 70.94 10.54 23.45
CA ARG A 151 69.80 11.26 24.03
C ARG A 151 68.74 11.42 22.94
N GLN A 152 67.74 10.55 22.92
CA GLN A 152 66.52 10.83 22.17
C GLN A 152 65.79 11.88 22.97
N THR A 153 66.06 13.15 22.66
CA THR A 153 65.35 14.25 23.28
C THR A 153 63.87 14.07 22.97
N CYS A 154 63.07 13.80 23.99
CA CYS A 154 61.62 13.91 23.94
C CYS A 154 61.25 15.40 23.82
N LYS A 155 61.71 16.09 22.77
CA LYS A 155 61.10 17.35 22.37
C LYS A 155 59.73 16.98 21.84
N GLY A 156 58.73 17.02 22.72
CA GLY A 156 57.34 17.09 22.28
C GLY A 156 57.26 18.18 21.22
N LYS A 157 56.86 17.82 20.01
CA LYS A 157 56.52 18.78 18.97
C LYS A 157 55.42 19.67 19.57
N ARG A 158 55.79 20.90 19.94
CA ARG A 158 54.82 21.98 20.10
C ARG A 158 54.23 22.19 18.72
N ASN A 159 52.95 21.90 18.58
CA ASN A 159 52.13 22.47 17.51
C ASN A 159 51.79 23.91 17.89
#